data_AF-A0A7V8VQ33-F1
#
_entry.id   AF-A0A7V8VQ33-F1
#
_cell.length_a   1.000
_cell.length_b   1.000
_cell.length_c   1.000
_cell.angle_alpha   90.00
_cell.angle_beta   90.00
_cell.angle_gamma   90.00
#
_symmetry.space_group_name_H-M   'P 1'
#
loop_
_entity.id
_entity.type
_entity.pdbx_description
1 polymer ?
#
loop_
_entity_poly.entity_id
_entity_poly.type
_entity_poly.pdbx_seq_one_letter_code
_entity_poly.pdbx_strand_id
1 'polypeptide(L)' 'MKAYEFPGKIAQDGRIELPRSLMNALRTEQPVRVILLIEESGDVEEENAWSRFSAGQFLAGYAEEDAIYDDL' A
#
# COMPACT_ATOMS: atom_id res chain seq x y z
N MET A 1 15.01 9.53 6.84
CA MET A 1 15.11 8.49 5.78
C MET A 1 13.96 8.73 4.81
N LYS A 2 14.20 8.72 3.49
CA LYS A 2 13.16 8.95 2.48
C LYS A 2 12.87 7.61 1.79
N ALA A 3 11.62 7.19 1.81
CA ALA A 3 11.17 6.00 1.10
C ALA A 3 10.67 6.39 -0.29
N TYR A 4 10.86 5.50 -1.26
CA TYR A 4 10.33 5.63 -2.61
C TYR A 4 9.53 4.37 -2.90
N GLU A 5 8.27 4.55 -3.29
CA GLU A 5 7.37 3.48 -3.70
C GLU A 5 7.07 3.64 -5.19
N PHE A 6 7.15 2.53 -5.92
CA PHE A 6 6.80 2.47 -7.33
C PHE A 6 6.31 1.06 -7.66
N PRO A 7 5.32 0.93 -8.56
CA PRO A 7 4.91 -0.37 -9.06
C PRO A 7 6.05 -0.96 -9.89
N GLY A 8 6.42 -2.20 -9.59
CA GLY A 8 7.51 -2.90 -10.26
C GLY A 8 7.20 -4.39 -10.39
N LYS A 9 7.83 -5.04 -11.36
CA LYS A 9 7.80 -6.50 -11.51
C LYS A 9 9.23 -7.03 -11.42
N ILE A 10 9.37 -8.21 -10.82
CA ILE A 10 10.62 -8.95 -10.87
C ILE A 10 10.74 -9.50 -12.30
N ALA A 11 11.80 -9.10 -13.00
CA ALA A 11 12.11 -9.59 -14.34
C ALA A 11 12.48 -11.09 -14.30
N GLN A 12 12.46 -11.76 -15.46
CA GLN A 12 12.77 -13.20 -15.54
C GLN A 12 14.18 -13.55 -15.06
N ASP A 13 15.11 -12.59 -15.08
CA ASP A 13 16.48 -12.74 -14.58
C ASP A 13 16.59 -12.49 -13.06
N GLY A 14 15.46 -12.31 -12.37
CA GLY A 14 15.40 -12.07 -10.93
C GLY A 14 15.74 -10.65 -10.52
N ARG A 15 15.85 -9.70 -11.47
CA ARG A 15 16.17 -8.30 -11.17
C ARG A 15 14.91 -7.43 -11.10
N ILE A 16 15.03 -6.30 -10.40
CA ILE A 16 13.99 -5.27 -10.36
C ILE A 16 14.56 -4.03 -11.04
N GLU A 17 13.85 -3.57 -12.07
CA GLU A 17 14.24 -2.38 -12.80
C GLU A 17 13.81 -1.13 -12.03
N LEU A 18 14.79 -0.25 -11.75
CA LEU A 18 14.51 1.05 -11.15
C LEU A 18 14.05 2.03 -12.24
N PRO A 19 12.96 2.79 -12.01
CA PRO A 19 12.55 3.83 -12.93
C PRO A 19 13.67 4.86 -13.13
N ARG A 20 13.85 5.34 -14.38
CA ARG A 20 14.86 6.38 -14.69
C ARG A 20 14.70 7.64 -13.86
N SER A 21 13.45 8.00 -13.52
CA SER A 21 13.13 9.12 -12.65
C SER A 21 13.74 8.97 -11.25
N LEU A 22 13.84 7.74 -10.74
CA LEU A 22 14.49 7.45 -9.46
C LEU A 22 16.01 7.49 -9.57
N MET A 23 16.57 7.00 -10.68
CA MET A 23 18.02 7.02 -10.90
C MET A 23 18.61 8.43 -10.82
N ASN A 24 17.88 9.44 -11.30
CA ASN A 24 18.32 10.84 -11.20
C ASN A 24 18.28 11.39 -9.76
N ALA A 25 17.45 10.82 -8.89
CA ALA A 25 17.30 11.25 -7.50
C ALA A 25 18.24 10.51 -6.54
N LEU A 26 18.75 9.35 -6.94
CA LEU A 26 19.65 8.52 -6.15
C LEU A 26 21.11 8.96 -6.36
N ARG A 27 21.84 9.16 -5.26
CA ARG A 27 23.29 9.33 -5.30
C ARG A 27 23.95 7.96 -5.42
N THR A 28 24.95 7.83 -6.30
CA THR A 28 25.73 6.60 -6.45
C THR A 28 26.44 6.23 -5.15
N GLU A 29 26.59 4.93 -4.89
CA GLU A 29 27.32 4.36 -3.74
C GLU A 29 26.77 4.70 -2.34
N GLN A 30 25.53 5.18 -2.26
CA GLN A 30 24.83 5.37 -0.99
C GLN A 30 24.37 4.02 -0.41
N PRO A 31 24.58 3.76 0.90
CA PRO A 31 23.94 2.63 1.57
C PRO A 31 22.41 2.84 1.60
N VAL A 32 21.67 1.85 1.12
CA VAL A 32 20.20 1.87 1.08
C VAL A 32 19.62 0.64 1.78
N ARG A 33 18.44 0.83 2.39
CA ARG A 33 17.60 -0.27 2.89
C ARG A 33 16.53 -0.56 1.84
N VAL A 34 16.50 -1.79 1.34
CA VAL A 34 15.52 -2.25 0.36
C VAL A 34 14.38 -2.97 1.09
N ILE A 35 13.13 -2.65 0.72
CA ILE A 35 11.94 -3.35 1.21
C ILE A 35 11.19 -3.83 -0.04
N LEU A 36 10.85 -5.11 -0.07
CA LEU A 36 10.10 -5.75 -1.15
C LEU A 36 8.73 -6.11 -0.60
N LEU A 37 7.68 -5.62 -1.23
CA LEU A 37 6.30 -6.02 -0.97
C LEU A 37 5.86 -6.83 -2.18
N ILE A 38 5.47 -8.07 -1.93
CA ILE A 38 4.91 -8.97 -2.94
C ILE A 38 3.46 -9.14 -2.51
N GLU A 39 2.52 -8.78 -3.39
CA GLU A 39 1.11 -9.07 -3.16
C GLU A 39 0.96 -10.60 -3.15
N GLU A 40 0.75 -11.20 -1.99
CA GLU A 40 0.32 -12.59 -1.95
C GLU A 40 -1.12 -12.64 -2.47
N SER A 41 -1.44 -13.66 -3.28
CA SER A 41 -2.81 -13.84 -3.76
C SER A 41 -3.83 -13.99 -2.62
N GLY A 42 -3.38 -14.33 -1.41
CA GLY A 42 -4.19 -14.31 -0.18
C GLY A 42 -4.36 -12.93 0.44
N ASP A 43 -3.45 -11.98 0.22
CA ASP A 43 -3.52 -10.62 0.81
C ASP A 43 -4.68 -9.83 0.21
N VAL A 44 -4.98 -10.00 -1.08
CA VAL A 44 -6.14 -9.36 -1.70
C VAL A 44 -7.45 -9.91 -1.10
N GLU A 45 -7.50 -11.21 -0.79
CA GLU A 45 -8.66 -11.82 -0.13
C GLU A 45 -8.78 -11.37 1.33
N GLU A 46 -7.65 -11.26 2.04
CA GLU A 46 -7.59 -10.79 3.42
C GLU A 46 -7.94 -9.30 3.53
N GLU A 47 -7.39 -8.44 2.67
CA GLU A 47 -7.66 -7.00 2.64
C GLU A 47 -9.12 -6.71 2.26
N ASN A 48 -9.71 -7.53 1.37
CA ASN A 48 -11.15 -7.51 1.11
C ASN A 48 -11.97 -8.01 2.32
N ALA A 49 -11.51 -9.02 3.04
CA ALA A 49 -12.17 -9.51 4.26
C ALA A 49 -12.11 -8.47 5.38
N TRP A 50 -10.96 -7.82 5.58
CA TRP A 50 -10.76 -6.72 6.52
C TRP A 50 -11.60 -5.49 6.16
N SER A 51 -11.65 -5.12 4.88
CA SER A 51 -12.48 -4.01 4.38
C SER A 51 -13.99 -4.29 4.58
N ARG A 52 -14.43 -5.52 4.32
CA ARG A 52 -15.83 -5.93 4.55
C ARG A 52 -16.17 -5.97 6.04
N PHE A 53 -15.26 -6.47 6.87
CA PHE A 53 -15.45 -6.54 8.32
C PHE A 53 -15.50 -5.15 8.95
N SER A 54 -14.58 -4.25 8.58
CA SER A 54 -14.55 -2.88 9.08
C SER A 54 -15.77 -2.07 8.63
N ALA A 55 -16.20 -2.20 7.37
CA ALA A 55 -17.44 -1.57 6.90
C ALA A 55 -18.68 -2.07 7.67
N GLY A 56 -18.76 -3.38 7.94
CA GLY A 56 -19.85 -3.96 8.73
C GLY A 56 -19.85 -3.49 10.18
N GLN A 57 -18.69 -3.39 10.82
CA GLN A 57 -18.57 -2.92 12.21
C GLN A 57 -18.72 -1.40 12.35
N PHE A 58 -18.27 -0.62 11.36
CA PHE A 58 -18.44 0.84 11.31
C PHE A 58 -19.92 1.23 11.28
N LEU A 59 -20.72 0.52 10.46
CA LEU A 59 -22.17 0.74 10.37
C LEU A 59 -22.95 0.18 11.58
N ALA A 60 -22.41 -0.80 12.29
CA ALA A 60 -23.06 -1.37 13.48
C ALA A 60 -22.94 -0.48 14.72
N GLY A 61 -21.96 0.43 14.74
CA GLY A 61 -21.76 1.42 15.81
C GLY A 61 -22.35 2.80 15.52
N TYR A 62 -22.86 3.03 14.31
CA TYR A 62 -23.45 4.30 13.90
C TYR A 62 -24.91 4.36 14.38
N ALA A 63 -25.17 5.09 15.45
CA ALA A 63 -26.52 5.27 15.97
C ALA A 63 -27.26 6.35 15.16
N GLU A 64 -28.61 6.34 15.15
CA GLU A 64 -29.42 7.42 14.53
C GLU A 64 -29.06 8.81 15.06
N GLU A 65 -28.52 8.87 16.28
CA GLU A 65 -28.06 10.10 16.96
C GLU A 65 -26.80 10.70 16.32
N ASP A 66 -25.99 9.90 15.63
CA ASP A 66 -24.74 10.31 14.98
C ASP A 66 -24.97 10.86 13.55
N ALA A 67 -26.18 10.68 12.99
CA ALA A 67 -26.55 11.17 11.66
C ALA A 67 -26.53 12.71 11.51
N ILE A 68 -26.39 13.44 12.62
CA ILE A 68 -26.22 14.90 12.63
C ILE A 68 -24.90 15.32 11.94
N TYR A 69 -23.91 14.43 11.85
CA TYR A 69 -22.63 14.71 11.20
C TYR A 69 -22.60 14.39 9.69
N ASP A 70 -23.68 13.82 9.13
CA ASP A 70 -23.74 13.48 7.70
C ASP A 70 -23.91 14.72 6.79
N ASP A 71 -24.46 15.82 7.33
CA ASP A 71 -24.78 17.05 6.60
C ASP A 71 -23.75 18.20 6.80
N LEU A 72 -22.58 17.92 7.37
CA LEU A 72 -21.50 18.90 7.64
C LEU A 72 -20.40 18.93 6.57
#